data_AF-A0A4Q6XQN6-F1
#
_entry.id   AF-A0A4Q6XQN6-F1
#
_cell.length_a   1.000
_cell.length_b   1.000
_cell.length_c   1.000
_cell.angle_alpha   90.00
_cell.angle_beta   90.00
_cell.angle_gamma   90.00
#
_symmetry.space_group_name_H-M   'P 1'
#
loop_
_entity.id
_entity.type
_entity.pdbx_description
1 polymer ?
#
loop_
_entity_poly.entity_id
_entity_poly.type
_entity_poly.pdbx_seq_one_letter_code
_entity_poly.pdbx_strand_id
1 'polypeptide(L)' 'MELILKKVQKKHLPLIKELAKMLKVEVEAKEDSPYDTEFVNQILTAEKDIKEGKGVRIATEDLWK' A
#
# COMPACT_ATOMS: atom_id res chain seq x y z
N MET A 1 -2.69 10.88 18.75
CA MET A 1 -4.14 10.61 18.87
C MET A 1 -4.59 10.12 17.52
N GLU A 2 -5.21 8.95 17.45
CA GLU A 2 -5.70 8.38 16.19
C GLU A 2 -7.20 8.64 16.05
N LEU A 3 -7.63 9.10 14.86
CA LEU A 3 -9.04 9.38 14.55
C LEU A 3 -9.51 8.42 13.45
N ILE A 4 -10.53 7.62 13.74
CA ILE A 4 -11.10 6.65 12.80
C ILE A 4 -12.57 7.01 12.53
N LEU A 5 -12.89 7.30 11.26
CA LEU A 5 -14.25 7.57 10.81
C LEU A 5 -14.89 6.26 10.31
N LYS A 6 -15.98 5.82 10.95
CA LYS A 6 -16.74 4.61 10.56
C LYS A 6 -18.00 4.98 9.76
N LYS A 7 -18.42 4.10 8.84
CA LYS A 7 -19.65 4.23 8.02
C LYS A 7 -19.66 5.47 7.10
N VAL A 8 -18.50 5.90 6.61
CA VAL A 8 -18.40 7.03 5.67
C VAL A 8 -19.04 6.65 4.33
N GLN A 9 -19.96 7.47 3.83
CA GLN A 9 -20.54 7.28 2.50
C GLN A 9 -19.66 7.95 1.44
N LYS A 10 -19.54 7.32 0.25
CA LYS A 10 -18.70 7.83 -0.86
C LYS A 10 -18.98 9.29 -1.23
N LYS A 11 -20.25 9.73 -1.14
CA LYS A 11 -20.68 11.11 -1.43
C LYS A 11 -20.04 12.17 -0.51
N HIS A 12 -19.56 11.78 0.66
CA HIS A 12 -18.96 12.69 1.64
C HIS A 12 -17.43 12.75 1.55
N LEU A 13 -16.79 11.86 0.78
CA LEU A 13 -15.33 11.84 0.62
C LEU A 13 -14.74 13.17 0.13
N PRO A 14 -15.35 13.89 -0.85
CA PRO A 14 -14.83 15.18 -1.29
C PRO A 14 -14.77 16.21 -0.14
N LEU A 15 -15.85 16.30 0.65
CA LEU A 15 -15.93 17.21 1.79
C LEU A 15 -14.90 16.86 2.88
N ILE A 16 -14.74 15.58 3.19
CA ILE A 16 -13.77 15.10 4.17
C ILE A 16 -12.34 15.44 3.72
N LYS A 17 -12.05 15.28 2.43
CA LYS A 17 -10.73 15.60 1.85
C LYS A 17 -10.41 17.09 1.94
N GLU A 18 -11.39 17.97 1.71
CA GLU A 18 -11.21 19.42 1.86
C GLU A 18 -10.96 19.82 3.32
N LEU A 19 -11.74 19.26 4.26
CA LEU A 19 -11.57 19.51 5.69
C LEU A 19 -10.18 19.05 6.16
N ALA A 20 -9.74 17.86 5.75
CA ALA A 20 -8.41 17.36 6.08
C ALA A 20 -7.31 18.26 5.51
N LYS A 21 -7.46 18.76 4.28
CA LYS A 21 -6.53 19.71 3.66
C LYS A 21 -6.45 21.02 4.45
N MET A 22 -7.59 21.58 4.87
CA MET A 22 -7.63 22.80 5.69
C MET A 22 -6.94 22.59 7.04
N LEU A 23 -7.15 21.43 7.67
CA LEU A 23 -6.57 21.08 8.96
C LEU A 23 -5.12 20.57 8.86
N LYS A 24 -4.58 20.43 7.63
CA LYS A 24 -3.26 19.82 7.35
C LYS A 24 -3.12 18.41 7.96
N VAL A 25 -4.20 17.64 7.91
CA VAL A 25 -4.25 16.26 8.38
C VAL A 25 -4.08 15.32 7.18
N GLU A 26 -3.25 14.29 7.33
CA GLU A 26 -3.12 13.22 6.34
C GLU A 26 -4.33 12.29 6.40
N VAL A 27 -4.92 12.01 5.24
CA VAL A 27 -6.03 11.07 5.10
C VAL A 27 -5.50 9.80 4.47
N GLU A 28 -5.38 8.75 5.28
CA GLU A 28 -5.13 7.41 4.77
C GLU A 28 -6.48 6.74 4.48
N ALA A 29 -6.75 6.52 3.20
CA ALA A 29 -7.80 5.60 2.82
C ALA A 29 -7.26 4.19 3.02
N LYS A 30 -7.81 3.46 4.01
CA LYS A 30 -7.69 1.99 3.99
C LYS A 30 -8.50 1.51 2.80
N GLU A 31 -7.82 1.21 1.70
CA GLU A 31 -8.41 0.32 0.70
C GLU A 31 -8.66 -1.01 1.42
N ASP A 32 -9.88 -1.55 1.31
CA ASP A 32 -10.21 -2.92 1.75
C ASP A 32 -9.51 -3.93 0.82
N SER A 33 -8.19 -3.83 0.72
CA SER A 33 -7.35 -4.82 0.08
C SER A 33 -7.30 -6.02 1.01
N PRO A 34 -7.58 -7.25 0.52
CA PRO A 34 -7.34 -8.45 1.30
C PRO A 34 -5.85 -8.70 1.54
N TYR A 35 -4.97 -7.92 0.92
CA TYR A 35 -3.52 -8.06 1.02
C TYR A 35 -2.92 -7.03 1.97
N ASP A 36 -1.99 -7.51 2.78
CA ASP A 36 -1.17 -6.68 3.67
C ASP A 36 -0.31 -5.69 2.86
N THR A 37 -0.36 -4.42 3.24
CA THR A 37 0.32 -3.34 2.51
C THR A 37 1.84 -3.47 2.55
N GLU A 38 2.43 -3.95 3.66
CA GLU A 38 3.87 -4.16 3.73
C GLU A 38 4.30 -5.28 2.78
N PHE A 39 3.52 -6.35 2.71
CA PHE A 39 3.75 -7.43 1.76
C PHE A 39 3.70 -6.94 0.31
N VAL A 40 2.69 -6.13 -0.06
CA VAL A 40 2.59 -5.55 -1.41
C VAL A 40 3.82 -4.69 -1.73
N ASN A 41 4.26 -3.85 -0.80
CA ASN A 41 5.44 -3.00 -0.99
C ASN A 41 6.73 -3.81 -1.19
N GLN A 42 6.90 -4.93 -0.48
CA GLN A 42 8.04 -5.84 -0.67
C GLN A 42 8.04 -6.44 -2.09
N ILE A 43 6.89 -6.90 -2.59
CA ILE A 43 6.78 -7.48 -3.94
C ILE A 43 7.11 -6.43 -5.01
N LEU A 44 6.55 -5.22 -4.90
CA LEU A 44 6.83 -4.13 -5.84
C LEU A 44 8.31 -3.73 -5.84
N THR A 45 8.94 -3.75 -4.68
CA THR A 45 10.38 -3.47 -4.54
C THR A 45 11.21 -4.57 -5.18
N ALA A 46 10.88 -5.84 -4.94
CA ALA A 46 11.54 -6.98 -5.56
C ALA A 46 11.43 -6.94 -7.09
N GLU A 47 10.27 -6.59 -7.64
CA GLU A 47 10.08 -6.45 -9.09
C GLU A 47 10.98 -5.35 -9.67
N LYS A 48 11.11 -4.22 -8.97
CA LYS A 48 12.01 -3.13 -9.36
C LYS A 48 13.48 -3.57 -9.32
N ASP A 49 13.90 -4.25 -8.26
CA ASP A 49 15.28 -4.72 -8.12
C ASP A 49 15.65 -5.76 -9.19
N ILE A 50 14.70 -6.61 -9.59
CA ILE A 50 14.89 -7.54 -10.73
C ILE A 50 15.09 -6.76 -12.03
N LYS A 51 14.27 -5.72 -12.29
CA LYS A 51 14.43 -4.85 -13.48
C LYS A 51 15.76 -4.10 -13.47
N GLU A 52 16.26 -3.71 -12.29
CA GLU A 52 17.56 -3.06 -12.10
C GLU A 52 18.74 -4.06 -12.14
N GLY A 53 18.49 -5.36 -12.32
CA GLY A 53 19.53 -6.38 -12.45
C GLY A 53 20.13 -6.86 -11.13
N LYS A 54 19.51 -6.54 -9.98
CA LYS A 54 19.92 -6.99 -8.65
C LYS A 54 19.37 -8.37 -8.27
N GLY A 55 18.57 -8.99 -9.15
CA GLY A 55 18.03 -10.33 -8.94
C GLY A 55 19.09 -11.41 -9.14
N VAL A 56 18.99 -12.50 -8.38
CA VAL A 56 19.81 -13.70 -8.56
C VAL A 56 19.02 -14.72 -9.37
N ARG A 57 19.62 -15.23 -10.45
CA ARG A 57 19.05 -16.34 -11.20
C ARG A 57 19.47 -17.65 -10.54
N ILE A 58 18.50 -18.47 -10.17
CA ILE A 58 18.73 -19.81 -9.61
C ILE A 58 18.19 -20.86 -10.57
N ALA A 59 18.87 -22.00 -10.64
CA ALA A 59 18.38 -23.15 -11.40
C ALA A 59 17.21 -23.80 -10.66
N THR A 60 16.28 -24.40 -11.40
CA THR A 60 15.11 -25.05 -10.79
C THR A 60 15.50 -26.23 -9.90
N GLU A 61 16.60 -26.91 -10.24
CA GLU A 61 17.16 -27.99 -9.44
C GLU A 61 17.67 -27.54 -8.06
N ASP A 62 18.02 -26.26 -7.90
CA ASP A 62 18.55 -25.69 -6.66
C ASP A 62 17.46 -25.10 -5.74
N LEU A 63 16.20 -25.04 -6.18
CA LEU A 63 15.07 -24.50 -5.40
C LEU A 63 14.69 -25.36 -4.19
N TRP A 64 15.08 -26.64 -4.18
CA TRP A 64 14.58 -27.66 -3.25
C TRP A 64 15.67 -28.32 -2.41
N LYS A 65 16.86 -27.72 -2.34
CA LYS A 65 17.96 -28.18 -1.49
C LYS A 65 17.80 -27.74 -0.03
#